data_AF-A0A013VI74-F1
#
_entry.id   AF-A0A013VI74-F1
#
_cell.length_a   1.000
_cell.length_b   1.000
_cell.length_c   1.000
_cell.angle_alpha   90.00
_cell.angle_beta   90.00
_cell.angle_gamma   90.00
#
_symmetry.space_group_name_H-M   'P 1'
#
loop_
_entity.id
_entity.type
_entity.pdbx_description
1 polymer ?
#
loop_
_entity_poly.entity_id
_entity_poly.type
_entity_poly.pdbx_seq_one_letter_code
_entity_poly.pdbx_strand_id
1 'polypeptide(L)'
;MASGLRITLTKNELQALLNLARYGADQLDTARHNHILPRRQEAVAADVIQGLECGLASVQWKQAEAKARREQPKRDAERRAAREHHAQIDGYSVWAMLGDWTDMSDDPDRRQWADMFHPDTKPREQGEIRRNVWRIFISKGSAALDDLVVLSGDCTTTADRDEIEQLARRIIANHQE
;
A
#
# COMPACT_ATOMS: atom_id res chain seq x y z
N MET A 1 -13.21 42.80 -24.94
CA MET A 1 -12.98 41.37 -25.22
C MET A 1 -11.65 40.98 -24.61
N ALA A 2 -11.63 40.12 -23.59
CA ALA A 2 -10.38 39.64 -23.00
C ALA A 2 -9.82 38.51 -23.88
N SER A 3 -8.77 38.80 -24.64
CA SER A 3 -8.01 37.78 -25.36
C SER A 3 -7.18 37.00 -24.34
N GLY A 4 -7.59 35.77 -24.03
CA GLY A 4 -6.88 34.89 -23.10
C GLY A 4 -5.91 33.99 -23.87
N LEU A 5 -4.61 34.12 -23.61
CA LEU A 5 -3.62 33.19 -24.13
C LEU A 5 -3.69 31.87 -23.34
N ARG A 6 -4.01 30.76 -24.03
CA ARG A 6 -3.92 29.42 -23.45
C ARG A 6 -2.56 28.82 -23.80
N ILE A 7 -1.79 28.51 -22.78
CA ILE A 7 -0.49 27.82 -22.91
C ILE A 7 -0.53 26.53 -22.10
N THR A 8 0.16 25.50 -22.60
CA THR A 8 0.41 24.26 -21.87
C THR A 8 1.87 24.24 -21.48
N LEU A 9 2.14 24.10 -20.18
CA LEU A 9 3.48 24.15 -19.62
C LEU A 9 3.75 22.85 -18.87
N THR A 10 4.97 22.35 -19.00
CA THR A 10 5.50 21.31 -18.13
C THR A 10 5.80 21.89 -16.74
N LYS A 11 5.97 21.01 -15.73
CA LYS A 11 6.34 21.43 -14.37
C LYS A 11 7.58 22.32 -14.35
N ASN A 12 8.60 21.98 -15.13
CA ASN A 12 9.87 22.70 -15.14
C ASN A 12 9.71 24.08 -15.80
N GLU A 13 8.97 24.17 -16.89
CA GLU A 13 8.67 25.43 -17.55
C GLU A 13 7.83 26.35 -16.66
N LEU A 14 6.84 25.79 -15.94
CA LEU A 14 6.02 26.53 -15.00
C LEU A 14 6.84 27.05 -13.81
N GLN A 15 7.76 26.25 -13.29
CA GLN A 15 8.69 26.67 -12.23
C GLN A 15 9.64 27.77 -12.73
N ALA A 16 10.18 27.63 -13.94
CA ALA A 16 11.07 28.63 -14.54
C ALA A 16 10.34 29.96 -14.77
N LEU A 17 9.09 29.91 -15.26
CA LEU A 17 8.24 31.09 -15.43
C LEU A 17 7.88 31.75 -14.10
N LEU A 18 7.58 30.97 -13.06
CA LEU A 18 7.33 31.51 -11.72
C LEU A 18 8.57 32.22 -11.17
N ASN A 19 9.75 31.62 -11.32
CA ASN A 19 11.01 32.23 -10.89
C ASN A 19 11.29 33.54 -11.65
N LEU A 20 11.06 33.55 -12.96
CA LEU A 20 11.22 34.74 -13.80
C LEU A 20 10.20 35.83 -13.46
N ALA A 21 8.95 35.46 -13.18
CA ALA A 21 7.90 36.40 -12.78
C ALA A 21 8.22 37.05 -11.42
N ARG A 22 8.66 36.27 -10.44
CA ARG A 22 9.10 36.78 -9.12
C ARG A 22 10.31 37.70 -9.25
N TYR A 23 11.34 37.26 -9.98
CA TYR A 23 12.52 38.09 -10.24
C TYR A 23 12.14 39.40 -10.93
N GLY A 24 11.28 39.35 -11.96
CA GLY A 24 10.79 40.54 -12.65
C GLY A 24 10.03 41.49 -11.72
N ALA A 25 9.18 40.96 -10.84
CA ALA A 25 8.45 41.75 -9.85
C ALA A 25 9.39 42.45 -8.85
N ASP A 26 10.41 41.75 -8.35
CA ASP A 26 11.40 42.32 -7.43
C ASP A 26 12.21 43.46 -8.07
N GLN A 27 12.45 43.40 -9.39
CA GLN A 27 13.16 44.44 -10.14
C GLN A 27 12.30 45.68 -10.44
N LEU A 28 10.97 45.60 -10.36
CA LEU A 28 10.07 46.76 -10.62
C LEU A 28 10.33 47.91 -9.63
N ASP A 29 10.57 47.59 -8.36
CA ASP A 29 10.87 48.59 -7.33
C ASP A 29 12.21 49.31 -7.58
N THR A 30 13.17 48.62 -8.20
CA THR A 30 14.48 49.17 -8.55
C THR A 30 14.42 50.00 -9.85
N ALA A 31 13.53 49.64 -10.78
CA ALA A 31 13.41 50.25 -12.11
C ALA A 31 12.46 51.46 -12.18
N ARG A 32 11.97 51.98 -11.03
CA ARG A 32 10.98 53.07 -10.91
C ARG A 32 11.28 54.35 -11.71
N HIS A 33 12.48 54.51 -12.23
CA HIS A 33 12.97 55.71 -12.93
C HIS A 33 12.79 55.65 -14.46
N ASN A 34 12.35 54.52 -15.05
CA ASN A 34 12.10 54.39 -16.50
C ASN A 34 10.61 54.28 -16.80
N HIS A 35 10.08 55.22 -17.58
CA HIS A 35 8.66 55.54 -17.64
C HIS A 35 7.77 54.64 -18.53
N ILE A 36 6.48 54.64 -18.17
CA ILE A 36 5.25 54.19 -18.89
C ILE A 36 4.79 52.73 -18.68
N LEU A 37 5.67 51.73 -18.71
CA LEU A 37 5.29 50.30 -18.55
C LEU A 37 5.19 49.74 -17.11
N PRO A 38 5.93 50.24 -16.08
CA PRO A 38 6.01 49.58 -14.76
C PRO A 38 4.67 49.47 -14.02
N ARG A 39 3.84 50.51 -13.99
CA ARG A 39 2.59 50.53 -13.22
C ARG A 39 1.58 49.47 -13.65
N ARG A 40 1.53 49.14 -14.95
CA ARG A 40 0.64 48.10 -15.45
C ARG A 40 1.18 46.70 -15.12
N GLN A 41 2.50 46.54 -15.04
CA GLN A 41 3.14 45.30 -14.62
C GLN A 41 2.96 45.09 -13.12
N GLU A 42 3.13 46.12 -12.28
CA GLU A 42 2.84 46.08 -10.84
C GLU A 42 1.40 45.61 -10.56
N ALA A 43 0.42 46.16 -11.28
CA ALA A 43 -1.00 45.83 -11.10
C ALA A 43 -1.36 44.39 -11.48
N VAL A 44 -0.56 43.71 -12.30
CA VAL A 44 -0.87 42.36 -12.84
C VAL A 44 0.11 41.30 -12.33
N ALA A 45 1.27 41.70 -11.80
CA ALA A 45 2.33 40.81 -11.34
C ALA A 45 1.86 39.88 -10.22
N ALA A 46 1.13 40.40 -9.23
CA ALA A 46 0.61 39.61 -8.11
C ALA A 46 -0.31 38.48 -8.60
N ASP A 47 -1.28 38.82 -9.47
CA ASP A 47 -2.24 37.85 -10.01
C ASP A 47 -1.56 36.78 -10.88
N VAL A 48 -0.55 37.17 -11.66
CA VAL A 48 0.23 36.24 -12.50
C VAL A 48 1.05 35.30 -11.63
N ILE A 49 1.77 35.82 -10.62
CA ILE A 49 2.57 35.01 -9.70
C ILE A 49 1.66 34.03 -8.96
N GLN A 50 0.54 34.51 -8.41
CA GLN A 50 -0.41 33.65 -7.71
C GLN A 50 -0.99 32.57 -8.64
N GLY A 51 -1.34 32.91 -9.87
CA GLY A 51 -1.83 31.95 -10.87
C GLY A 51 -0.80 30.87 -11.20
N LEU A 52 0.47 31.25 -11.32
CA LEU A 52 1.58 30.31 -11.57
C LEU A 52 1.85 29.41 -10.35
N GLU A 53 1.77 29.95 -9.13
CA GLU A 53 1.90 29.18 -7.88
C GLU A 53 0.79 28.15 -7.73
N CYS A 54 -0.47 28.56 -7.90
CA CYS A 54 -1.61 27.66 -7.84
C CYS A 54 -1.52 26.57 -8.94
N GLY A 55 -1.11 26.95 -10.16
CA GLY A 55 -0.88 26.01 -11.25
C GLY A 55 0.20 24.98 -10.89
N LEU A 56 1.31 25.44 -10.30
CA LEU A 56 2.42 24.58 -9.94
C LEU A 56 2.04 23.60 -8.83
N ALA A 57 1.37 24.07 -7.79
CA ALA A 57 0.85 23.23 -6.72
C ALA A 57 -0.12 22.17 -7.27
N SER A 58 -1.01 22.54 -8.20
CA SER A 58 -1.94 21.60 -8.84
C SER A 58 -1.22 20.51 -9.64
N VAL A 59 -0.20 20.87 -10.43
CA VAL A 59 0.60 19.90 -11.20
C VAL A 59 1.37 18.96 -10.27
N GLN A 60 1.99 19.49 -9.22
CA GLN A 60 2.71 18.69 -8.23
C GLN A 60 1.78 17.70 -7.52
N TRP A 61 0.58 18.15 -7.11
CA TRP A 61 -0.43 17.29 -6.51
C TRP A 61 -0.82 16.14 -7.44
N LYS A 62 -1.18 16.44 -8.69
CA LYS A 62 -1.57 15.42 -9.68
C LYS A 62 -0.46 14.42 -9.95
N GLN A 63 0.79 14.88 -10.01
CA GLN A 63 1.95 13.98 -10.16
C GLN A 63 2.15 13.09 -8.93
N ALA A 64 2.03 13.65 -7.73
CA ALA A 64 2.14 12.88 -6.48
C ALA A 64 1.02 11.83 -6.37
N GLU A 65 -0.21 12.21 -6.72
CA GLU A 65 -1.36 11.31 -6.75
C GLU A 65 -1.18 10.18 -7.78
N ALA A 66 -0.76 10.52 -9.00
CA ALA A 66 -0.48 9.52 -10.04
C ALA A 66 0.63 8.54 -9.62
N LYS A 67 1.69 9.06 -8.98
CA LYS A 67 2.76 8.23 -8.41
C LYS A 67 2.22 7.32 -7.30
N ALA A 68 1.42 7.85 -6.39
CA ALA A 68 0.81 7.07 -5.31
C ALA A 68 -0.06 5.94 -5.87
N ARG A 69 -0.92 6.22 -6.87
CA ARG A 69 -1.73 5.20 -7.56
C ARG A 69 -0.89 4.13 -8.24
N ARG A 70 0.25 4.51 -8.85
CA ARG A 70 1.18 3.55 -9.47
C ARG A 70 1.90 2.68 -8.45
N GLU A 71 2.26 3.24 -7.31
CA GLU A 71 2.97 2.51 -6.25
C GLU A 71 2.05 1.67 -5.36
N GLN A 72 0.75 1.99 -5.32
CA GLN A 72 -0.23 1.30 -4.49
C GLN A 72 -0.23 -0.23 -4.68
N PRO A 73 -0.28 -0.80 -5.91
CA PRO A 73 -0.28 -2.25 -6.09
C PRO A 73 1.03 -2.90 -5.62
N LYS A 74 2.17 -2.21 -5.80
CA LYS A 74 3.47 -2.71 -5.35
C LYS A 74 3.54 -2.74 -3.82
N ARG A 75 3.10 -1.67 -3.16
CA ARG A 75 3.05 -1.60 -1.68
C ARG A 75 2.07 -2.63 -1.11
N ASP A 76 0.98 -2.91 -1.81
CA ASP A 76 0.01 -3.92 -1.39
C ASP A 76 0.53 -5.35 -1.63
N ALA A 77 1.28 -5.57 -2.71
CA ALA A 77 1.99 -6.82 -2.96
C ALA A 77 3.13 -7.06 -1.96
N GLU A 78 3.91 -6.03 -1.62
CA GLU A 78 4.94 -6.10 -0.58
C GLU A 78 4.32 -6.35 0.80
N ARG A 79 3.18 -5.72 1.10
CA ARG A 79 2.44 -6.00 2.34
C ARG A 79 1.88 -7.43 2.39
N ARG A 80 1.42 -7.98 1.26
CA ARG A 80 1.01 -9.38 1.16
C ARG A 80 2.19 -10.33 1.32
N ALA A 81 3.29 -10.09 0.59
CA ALA A 81 4.52 -10.89 0.71
C ALA A 81 5.13 -10.85 2.13
N ALA A 82 5.01 -9.74 2.85
CA ALA A 82 5.44 -9.64 4.25
C ALA A 82 4.53 -10.41 5.23
N ARG A 83 3.35 -10.84 4.79
CA ARG A 83 2.33 -11.54 5.60
C ARG A 83 2.08 -12.97 5.13
N GLU A 84 2.75 -13.43 4.08
CA GLU A 84 2.55 -14.73 3.46
C GLU A 84 3.90 -15.42 3.24
N HIS A 85 4.06 -16.63 3.77
CA HIS A 85 5.21 -17.50 3.49
C HIS A 85 4.76 -18.72 2.71
N HIS A 86 5.57 -19.19 1.78
CA HIS A 86 5.32 -20.40 1.00
C HIS A 86 6.54 -21.33 1.04
N ALA A 87 6.30 -22.63 1.22
CA ALA A 87 7.31 -23.67 1.20
C ALA A 87 6.73 -24.98 0.62
N GLN A 88 7.61 -25.87 0.16
CA GLN A 88 7.26 -27.27 -0.09
C GLN A 88 8.01 -28.15 0.91
N ILE A 89 7.28 -29.01 1.61
CA ILE A 89 7.82 -29.89 2.66
C ILE A 89 7.22 -31.28 2.44
N ASP A 90 8.07 -32.30 2.25
CA ASP A 90 7.67 -33.70 2.11
C ASP A 90 6.56 -33.97 1.07
N GLY A 91 6.56 -33.19 -0.02
CA GLY A 91 5.56 -33.29 -1.10
C GLY A 91 4.25 -32.53 -0.83
N TYR A 92 4.14 -31.84 0.31
CA TYR A 92 3.02 -30.96 0.64
C TYR A 92 3.35 -29.51 0.30
N SER A 93 2.33 -28.76 -0.11
CA SER A 93 2.42 -27.30 -0.22
C SER A 93 2.07 -26.70 1.13
N VAL A 94 2.98 -25.91 1.67
CA VAL A 94 2.81 -25.23 2.96
C VAL A 94 2.77 -23.74 2.71
N TRP A 95 1.73 -23.07 3.19
CA TRP A 95 1.73 -21.61 3.27
C TRP A 95 1.41 -21.13 4.67
N ALA A 96 1.93 -19.98 5.07
CA ALA A 96 1.64 -19.38 6.37
C ALA A 96 1.15 -17.95 6.18
N MET A 97 0.17 -17.53 6.99
CA MET A 97 -0.41 -16.20 6.94
C MET A 97 -0.39 -15.54 8.32
N LEU A 98 0.14 -14.32 8.41
CA LEU A 98 0.12 -13.52 9.64
C LEU A 98 -1.26 -12.89 9.85
N GLY A 99 -1.87 -13.12 11.01
CA GLY A 99 -3.18 -12.57 11.33
C GLY A 99 -3.61 -12.79 12.78
N ASP A 100 -4.87 -12.46 13.03
CA ASP A 100 -5.57 -12.76 14.27
C ASP A 100 -6.53 -13.91 14.01
N TRP A 101 -6.38 -14.98 14.79
CA TRP A 101 -7.09 -16.23 14.57
C TRP A 101 -7.89 -16.61 15.80
N THR A 102 -9.08 -17.13 15.59
CA THR A 102 -9.93 -17.71 16.63
C THR A 102 -10.11 -19.19 16.38
N ASP A 103 -10.06 -20.01 17.42
CA ASP A 103 -10.44 -21.41 17.32
C ASP A 103 -11.96 -21.53 17.30
N MET A 104 -12.45 -22.23 16.29
CA MET A 104 -13.88 -22.49 16.06
C MET A 104 -14.27 -23.91 16.46
N SER A 105 -13.32 -24.77 16.82
CA SER A 105 -13.58 -26.15 17.21
C SER A 105 -14.23 -26.23 18.59
N ASP A 106 -15.21 -27.12 18.76
CA ASP A 106 -15.74 -27.51 20.07
C ASP A 106 -14.89 -28.59 20.76
N ASP A 107 -14.09 -29.33 19.99
CA ASP A 107 -13.22 -30.40 20.47
C ASP A 107 -11.83 -29.83 20.82
N PRO A 108 -11.34 -29.93 22.07
CA PRO A 108 -10.06 -29.36 22.48
C PRO A 108 -8.85 -30.01 21.79
N ASP A 109 -9.01 -31.23 21.27
CA ASP A 109 -7.96 -31.95 20.55
C ASP A 109 -7.95 -31.59 19.05
N ARG A 110 -9.00 -30.90 18.57
CA ARG A 110 -9.07 -30.38 17.20
C ARG A 110 -8.98 -28.87 17.22
N ARG A 111 -8.07 -28.31 16.43
CA ARG A 111 -7.97 -26.85 16.27
C ARG A 111 -8.50 -26.44 14.91
N GLN A 112 -9.53 -25.60 14.89
CA GLN A 112 -10.13 -25.06 13.67
C GLN A 112 -9.99 -23.54 13.67
N TRP A 113 -8.78 -23.08 13.36
CA TRP A 113 -8.49 -21.65 13.29
C TRP A 113 -9.22 -20.98 12.13
N ALA A 114 -9.91 -19.88 12.43
CA ALA A 114 -10.56 -18.99 11.45
C ALA A 114 -10.02 -17.57 11.61
N ASP A 115 -9.93 -16.83 10.49
CA ASP A 115 -9.51 -15.43 10.49
C ASP A 115 -10.58 -14.59 11.22
N MET A 116 -10.18 -13.87 12.27
CA MET A 116 -11.06 -13.05 13.09
C MET A 116 -11.68 -11.88 12.31
N PHE A 117 -11.07 -11.45 11.21
CA PHE A 117 -11.57 -10.35 10.37
C PHE A 117 -12.41 -10.82 9.18
N HIS A 118 -12.56 -12.13 8.97
CA HIS A 118 -13.43 -12.65 7.93
C HIS A 118 -14.90 -12.39 8.30
N PRO A 119 -15.75 -11.86 7.39
CA PRO A 119 -17.12 -11.44 7.70
C PRO A 119 -18.01 -12.55 8.29
N ASP A 120 -17.75 -13.80 7.89
CA ASP A 120 -18.52 -14.96 8.32
C ASP A 120 -17.98 -15.62 9.61
N THR A 121 -16.83 -15.16 10.13
CA THR A 121 -16.26 -15.71 11.36
C THR A 121 -17.07 -15.22 12.56
N LYS A 122 -17.59 -16.16 13.34
CA LYS A 122 -18.27 -15.91 14.62
C LYS A 122 -17.48 -16.57 15.75
N PRO A 123 -16.55 -15.85 16.39
CA PRO A 123 -15.75 -16.41 17.46
C PRO A 123 -16.62 -17.02 18.56
N ARG A 124 -16.21 -18.19 19.08
CA ARG A 124 -16.87 -18.81 20.24
C ARG A 124 -16.58 -17.96 21.48
N GLU A 125 -17.55 -17.87 22.41
CA GLU A 125 -17.38 -17.10 23.65
C GLU A 125 -16.19 -17.58 24.51
N GLN A 126 -15.91 -18.89 24.48
CA GLN A 126 -14.78 -19.52 25.19
C GLN A 126 -13.72 -20.09 24.23
N GLY A 127 -13.71 -19.65 22.97
CA GLY A 127 -12.71 -20.08 21.99
C GLY A 127 -11.34 -19.46 22.27
N GLU A 128 -10.27 -20.19 21.98
CA GLU A 128 -8.92 -19.62 22.04
C GLU A 128 -8.78 -18.54 20.95
N ILE A 129 -8.22 -17.39 21.30
CA ILE A 129 -7.89 -16.31 20.36
C ILE A 129 -6.39 -16.10 20.39
N ARG A 130 -5.75 -16.18 19.22
CA ARG A 130 -4.34 -15.86 19.03
C ARG A 130 -4.21 -14.66 18.12
N ARG A 131 -3.53 -13.62 18.59
CA ARG A 131 -3.35 -12.36 17.85
C ARG A 131 -1.94 -12.24 17.34
N ASN A 132 -1.79 -11.68 16.15
CA ASN A 132 -0.52 -11.44 15.49
C ASN A 132 0.36 -12.70 15.44
N VAL A 133 -0.24 -13.81 15.01
CA VAL A 133 0.44 -15.10 14.84
C VAL A 133 0.32 -15.59 13.40
N TRP A 134 1.29 -16.39 12.99
CA TRP A 134 1.36 -17.04 11.69
C TRP A 134 0.57 -18.34 11.72
N ARG A 135 -0.57 -18.39 11.03
CA ARG A 135 -1.30 -19.63 10.82
C ARG A 135 -0.71 -20.38 9.64
N ILE A 136 -0.37 -21.65 9.84
CA ILE A 136 0.10 -22.54 8.78
C ILE A 136 -1.09 -23.24 8.13
N PHE A 137 -1.03 -23.39 6.82
CA PHE A 137 -1.96 -24.14 6.00
C PHE A 137 -1.14 -25.16 5.21
N ILE A 138 -1.63 -26.38 5.15
CA ILE A 138 -0.93 -27.49 4.53
C ILE A 138 -1.90 -28.16 3.58
N SER A 139 -1.51 -28.31 2.31
CA SER A 139 -2.29 -29.04 1.32
C SER A 139 -1.47 -30.14 0.66
N LYS A 140 -2.13 -31.28 0.43
CA LYS A 140 -1.56 -32.44 -0.25
C LYS A 140 -2.02 -32.47 -1.70
N GLY A 141 -1.31 -31.81 -2.62
CA GLY A 141 -1.64 -31.90 -4.05
C GLY A 141 -1.10 -30.77 -4.91
N SER A 142 -0.96 -31.07 -6.21
CA SER A 142 -0.88 -30.07 -7.28
C SER A 142 -2.20 -29.30 -7.34
N ALA A 143 -2.17 -28.03 -7.78
CA ALA A 143 -3.31 -27.11 -7.84
C ALA A 143 -4.48 -27.50 -8.79
N ALA A 144 -4.73 -28.80 -8.99
CA ALA A 144 -5.97 -29.32 -9.55
C ALA A 144 -6.99 -29.46 -8.42
N LEU A 145 -8.12 -28.78 -8.55
CA LEU A 145 -9.01 -28.35 -7.47
C LEU A 145 -9.66 -29.45 -6.59
N ASP A 146 -9.53 -30.73 -6.91
CA ASP A 146 -10.33 -31.80 -6.26
C ASP A 146 -9.60 -32.54 -5.12
N ASP A 147 -8.27 -32.35 -4.95
CA ASP A 147 -7.46 -33.05 -3.93
C ASP A 147 -6.93 -32.12 -2.83
N LEU A 148 -7.59 -30.98 -2.59
CA LEU A 148 -7.16 -30.01 -1.57
C LEU A 148 -7.53 -30.48 -0.16
N VAL A 149 -6.84 -31.51 0.36
CA VAL A 149 -6.89 -31.83 1.78
C VAL A 149 -6.16 -30.74 2.54
N VAL A 150 -6.90 -29.76 3.08
CA VAL A 150 -6.36 -28.74 3.99
C VAL A 150 -6.29 -29.35 5.38
N LEU A 151 -5.09 -29.72 5.82
CA LEU A 151 -4.90 -30.21 7.19
C LEU A 151 -5.20 -29.08 8.18
N SER A 152 -5.79 -29.42 9.32
CA SER A 152 -6.01 -28.48 10.43
C SER A 152 -4.66 -27.98 10.94
N GLY A 153 -4.22 -26.85 10.39
CA GLY A 153 -2.96 -26.24 10.74
C GLY A 153 -2.97 -25.64 12.14
N ASP A 154 -1.80 -25.31 12.66
CA ASP A 154 -1.62 -24.60 13.94
C ASP A 154 -0.92 -23.26 13.69
N CYS A 155 -0.83 -22.44 14.74
CA CYS A 155 -0.19 -21.14 14.68
C CYS A 155 1.22 -21.16 15.29
N THR A 156 2.13 -20.36 14.71
CA THR A 156 3.45 -20.02 15.28
C THR A 156 3.54 -18.51 15.51
N THR A 157 4.33 -18.08 16.49
CA THR A 157 4.56 -16.65 16.78
C THR A 157 5.60 -16.03 15.86
N THR A 158 6.33 -16.83 15.09
CA THR A 158 7.42 -16.36 14.23
C THR A 158 7.16 -16.69 12.77
N ALA A 159 7.84 -15.93 11.91
CA ALA A 159 7.90 -16.18 10.48
C ALA A 159 9.10 -17.07 10.10
N ASP A 160 9.78 -17.66 11.10
CA ASP A 160 10.99 -18.43 10.87
C ASP A 160 10.66 -19.69 10.08
N ARG A 161 11.42 -19.90 9.00
CA ARG A 161 11.26 -21.05 8.12
C ARG A 161 11.46 -22.36 8.88
N ASP A 162 12.43 -22.43 9.78
CA ASP A 162 12.75 -23.68 10.49
C ASP A 162 11.62 -24.05 11.48
N GLU A 163 11.03 -23.06 12.14
CA GLU A 163 9.87 -23.27 13.02
C GLU A 163 8.62 -23.66 12.22
N ILE A 164 8.35 -22.98 11.10
CA ILE A 164 7.25 -23.30 10.19
C ILE A 164 7.40 -24.73 9.67
N GLU A 165 8.62 -25.14 9.31
CA GLU A 165 8.89 -26.47 8.79
C GLU A 165 8.70 -27.56 9.85
N GLN A 166 9.22 -27.37 11.06
CA GLN A 166 9.03 -28.30 12.17
C GLN A 166 7.55 -28.47 12.54
N LEU A 167 6.80 -27.35 12.58
CA LEU A 167 5.38 -27.38 12.88
C LEU A 167 4.59 -28.08 11.76
N ALA A 168 4.90 -27.78 10.50
CA ALA A 168 4.26 -28.42 9.36
C ALA A 168 4.48 -29.95 9.35
N ARG A 169 5.72 -30.42 9.58
CA ARG A 169 6.02 -31.86 9.68
C ARG A 169 5.24 -32.54 10.80
N ARG A 170 5.11 -31.89 11.96
CA ARG A 170 4.32 -32.42 13.09
C ARG A 170 2.84 -32.56 12.74
N ILE A 171 2.26 -31.54 12.09
CA ILE A 171 0.86 -31.58 11.65
C ILE A 171 0.66 -32.68 10.61
N ILE A 172 1.57 -32.80 9.64
CA ILE A 172 1.51 -33.86 8.61
C ILE A 172 1.55 -35.25 9.26
N ALA A 173 2.46 -35.48 10.22
CA ALA A 173 2.59 -36.77 10.91
C ALA A 173 1.30 -37.14 11.67
N ASN A 174 0.72 -36.21 12.41
CA ASN A 174 -0.51 -36.43 13.18
C ASN A 174 -1.75 -36.76 12.31
N HIS A 175 -1.72 -36.42 11.02
CA HIS A 175 -2.81 -36.73 10.06
C HIS A 175 -2.55 -38.00 9.25
N GLN A 176 -1.40 -38.65 9.40
CA GLN A 176 -1.07 -39.92 8.75
C GLN A 176 -1.38 -41.16 9.62
N GLU A 177 -1.65 -40.96 10.92
CA GLU A 177 -2.15 -41.98 11.86
C GLU A 177 -3.67 -42.12 11.81
#